data_AF-A0A6G5A4Y6-F1
#
_entry.id   AF-A0A6G5A4Y6-F1
#
_cell.length_a   1.000
_cell.length_b   1.000
_cell.length_c   1.000
_cell.angle_alpha   90.00
_cell.angle_beta   90.00
_cell.angle_gamma   90.00
#
_symmetry.space_group_name_H-M   'P 1'
#
loop_
_entity.id
_entity.type
_entity.pdbx_description
1 polymer ?
#
loop_
_entity_poly.entity_id
_entity_poly.type
_entity_poly.pdbx_seq_one_letter_code
_entity_poly.pdbx_strand_id
1 'polypeptide(L)'
;THRSGLALLDADDDGDLDCMKAVRTSYDESGPSAEYVWILKGLNGHPMKNITVHFEKGDTPDKAVVTVDNAQDQKLEARAIYADFHSCAVLDIPYNSKPRCLLWVTEEAKDNIPSKCHEEFLKNCNTENIIYDKETCDQV
;
A
#
# COMPACT_ATOMS: atom_id res chain seq x y z
N THR A 1 -12.87 -8.09 -6.62
CA THR A 1 -12.00 -7.06 -6.03
C THR A 1 -11.89 -7.31 -4.54
N HIS A 2 -10.68 -7.54 -4.04
CA HIS A 2 -10.41 -7.96 -2.66
C HIS A 2 -10.70 -6.83 -1.66
N ARG A 3 -11.08 -7.18 -0.42
CA ARG A 3 -11.50 -6.21 0.61
C ARG A 3 -10.35 -5.70 1.50
N SER A 4 -9.21 -6.37 1.50
CA SER A 4 -8.04 -5.98 2.30
C SER A 4 -6.75 -6.37 1.60
N GLY A 5 -5.69 -5.61 1.86
CA GLY A 5 -4.32 -5.92 1.45
C GLY A 5 -3.34 -5.63 2.58
N LEU A 6 -2.18 -6.27 2.52
CA LEU A 6 -1.05 -6.06 3.40
C LEU A 6 0.09 -5.45 2.60
N ALA A 7 0.79 -4.46 3.16
CA ALA A 7 2.06 -4.04 2.61
C ALA A 7 3.15 -4.98 3.16
N LEU A 8 3.89 -5.64 2.26
CA LEU A 8 4.90 -6.63 2.63
C LEU A 8 6.33 -6.12 2.52
N LEU A 9 6.59 -5.22 1.58
CA LEU A 9 7.91 -4.66 1.32
C LEU A 9 7.79 -3.14 1.22
N ASP A 10 8.77 -2.43 1.78
CA ASP A 10 8.93 -0.98 1.69
C ASP A 10 10.39 -0.64 1.40
N ALA A 11 10.63 0.53 0.83
CA ALA A 11 11.90 0.87 0.24
C ALA A 11 12.88 1.63 1.15
N ASP A 12 12.47 2.07 2.34
CA ASP A 12 13.18 3.13 3.08
C ASP A 12 13.74 2.75 4.46
N ASP A 13 13.57 1.50 4.91
CA ASP A 13 14.17 0.94 6.14
C ASP A 13 13.91 1.75 7.43
N ASP A 14 12.89 2.61 7.47
CA ASP A 14 12.58 3.43 8.65
C ASP A 14 11.58 2.75 9.62
N GLY A 15 11.02 1.61 9.19
CA GLY A 15 10.18 0.70 9.97
C GLY A 15 8.82 1.28 10.36
N ASP A 16 8.41 2.43 9.79
CA ASP A 16 7.16 3.10 10.15
C ASP A 16 5.92 2.47 9.48
N LEU A 17 6.14 1.72 8.40
CA LEU A 17 5.12 0.92 7.70
C LEU A 17 5.13 -0.57 8.08
N ASP A 18 5.92 -0.96 9.09
CA ASP A 18 5.97 -2.35 9.55
C ASP A 18 4.57 -2.85 9.96
N CYS A 19 4.22 -4.03 9.44
CA CYS A 19 2.94 -4.68 9.64
C CYS A 19 1.72 -3.86 9.18
N MET A 20 1.90 -2.91 8.26
CA MET A 20 0.80 -2.10 7.75
C MET A 20 -0.22 -2.94 6.98
N LYS A 21 -1.49 -2.72 7.31
CA LYS A 21 -2.65 -3.29 6.61
C LYS A 21 -3.51 -2.20 5.99
N ALA A 22 -4.01 -2.43 4.79
CA ALA A 22 -5.06 -1.62 4.17
C ALA A 22 -6.37 -2.40 4.13
N VAL A 23 -7.46 -1.75 4.55
CA VAL A 23 -8.82 -2.29 4.46
C VAL A 23 -9.66 -1.36 3.61
N ARG A 24 -10.24 -1.87 2.53
CA ARG A 24 -11.12 -1.10 1.65
C ARG A 24 -12.47 -0.87 2.33
N THR A 25 -12.85 0.38 2.52
CA THR A 25 -14.12 0.78 3.14
C THR A 25 -15.19 1.12 2.12
N SER A 26 -14.81 1.66 0.95
CA SER A 26 -15.73 1.95 -0.14
C SER A 26 -15.08 1.75 -1.52
N TYR A 27 -15.92 1.51 -2.53
CA TYR A 27 -15.51 1.41 -3.93
C TYR A 27 -16.68 1.83 -4.81
N ASP A 28 -16.45 2.83 -5.66
CA ASP A 28 -17.39 3.25 -6.69
C ASP A 28 -16.85 2.86 -8.07
N GLU A 29 -17.58 1.99 -8.76
CA GLU A 29 -17.24 1.55 -10.12
C GLU A 29 -17.61 2.61 -11.18
N SER A 30 -18.53 3.53 -10.86
CA SER A 30 -19.09 4.49 -11.82
C SER A 30 -18.21 5.73 -12.01
N GLY A 31 -17.63 6.25 -10.93
CA GLY A 31 -16.46 7.13 -10.96
C GLY A 31 -15.31 6.42 -10.25
N PRO A 32 -14.41 5.69 -10.97
CA PRO A 32 -13.51 4.72 -10.37
C PRO A 32 -12.70 5.34 -9.23
N SER A 33 -13.16 5.07 -8.02
CA SER A 33 -12.64 5.61 -6.78
C SER A 33 -12.77 4.57 -5.69
N ALA A 34 -11.86 4.60 -4.73
CA ALA A 34 -11.81 3.67 -3.63
C ALA A 34 -11.32 4.37 -2.38
N GLU A 35 -11.91 4.02 -1.24
CA GLU A 35 -11.43 4.45 0.06
C GLU A 35 -10.84 3.26 0.80
N TYR A 36 -9.70 3.49 1.44
CA TYR A 36 -9.03 2.54 2.30
C TYR A 36 -8.75 3.17 3.65
N VAL A 37 -8.77 2.36 4.70
CA VAL A 37 -8.13 2.67 5.98
C VAL A 37 -6.83 1.89 6.04
N TRP A 38 -5.73 2.62 6.15
CA TRP A 38 -4.42 2.08 6.49
C TRP A 38 -4.32 2.00 8.00
N ILE A 39 -3.94 0.83 8.50
CA ILE A 39 -3.79 0.49 9.91
C ILE A 39 -2.30 0.29 10.14
N LEU A 40 -1.65 1.29 10.73
CA LEU A 40 -0.24 1.25 11.11
C LEU A 40 -0.17 0.79 12.58
N LYS A 41 0.54 -0.31 12.82
CA LYS A 41 0.57 -0.97 14.13
C LYS A 41 1.43 -0.27 15.17
N GLY A 42 2.30 0.65 14.74
CA GLY A 42 3.15 1.41 15.67
C GLY A 42 4.24 0.54 16.31
N LEU A 43 5.08 -0.07 15.46
CA LEU A 43 6.24 -0.83 15.88
C LEU A 43 7.49 0.05 15.93
N ASN A 44 8.59 -0.44 16.51
CA ASN A 44 9.90 0.24 16.54
C ASN A 44 9.90 1.66 17.13
N GLY A 45 8.97 1.95 18.06
CA GLY A 45 8.83 3.26 18.70
C GLY A 45 7.92 4.23 17.97
N HIS A 46 7.29 3.81 16.87
CA HIS A 46 6.27 4.57 16.15
C HIS A 46 4.88 4.44 16.81
N PRO A 47 4.01 5.47 16.73
CA PRO A 47 2.67 5.39 17.28
C PRO A 47 1.74 4.56 16.40
N MET A 48 0.82 3.81 17.02
CA MET A 48 -0.30 3.21 16.30
C MET A 48 -1.18 4.32 15.70
N LYS A 49 -1.52 4.19 14.42
CA LYS A 49 -2.33 5.20 13.71
C LYS A 49 -3.19 4.54 12.63
N ASN A 50 -4.42 5.05 12.50
CA ASN A 50 -5.24 4.79 11.33
C ASN A 50 -5.22 6.02 10.42
N ILE A 51 -5.07 5.79 9.11
CA ILE A 51 -5.05 6.83 8.08
C ILE A 51 -6.10 6.49 7.05
N THR A 52 -6.99 7.42 6.74
CA THR A 52 -7.94 7.22 5.64
C THR A 52 -7.28 7.69 4.35
N VAL A 53 -7.33 6.86 3.31
CA VAL A 53 -6.73 7.17 2.02
C VAL A 53 -7.80 7.01 0.94
N HIS A 54 -8.07 8.11 0.25
CA HIS A 54 -9.00 8.16 -0.87
C HIS A 54 -8.22 8.15 -2.17
N PHE A 55 -8.54 7.19 -3.04
CA PHE A 55 -8.02 7.08 -4.39
C PHE A 55 -9.09 7.48 -5.39
N GLU A 56 -8.74 8.38 -6.28
CA GLU A 56 -9.52 8.73 -7.47
C GLU A 56 -8.69 8.45 -8.72
N LYS A 57 -9.36 8.21 -9.83
CA LYS A 57 -8.69 8.06 -11.13
C LYS A 57 -7.82 9.29 -11.46
N GLY A 58 -6.58 9.04 -11.88
CA GLY A 58 -5.69 10.05 -12.44
C GLY A 58 -5.82 10.21 -13.96
N ASP A 59 -4.93 11.03 -14.53
CA ASP A 59 -4.95 11.38 -15.95
C ASP A 59 -4.52 10.23 -16.88
N THR A 60 -3.78 9.25 -16.36
CA THR A 60 -3.38 8.04 -17.09
C THR A 60 -3.82 6.77 -16.35
N PRO A 61 -3.96 5.62 -17.04
CA PRO A 61 -4.42 4.38 -16.41
C PRO A 61 -3.56 3.87 -15.25
N ASP A 62 -2.27 4.25 -15.19
CA ASP A 62 -1.33 3.90 -14.14
C ASP A 62 -1.27 4.91 -13.00
N LYS A 63 -2.07 6.00 -13.04
CA LYS A 63 -2.04 7.07 -12.03
C LYS A 63 -3.34 7.17 -11.26
N ALA A 64 -3.23 7.50 -9.98
CA ALA A 64 -4.34 7.83 -9.10
C ALA A 64 -4.07 9.14 -8.36
N VAL A 65 -5.11 9.95 -8.19
CA VAL A 65 -5.08 11.08 -7.27
C VAL A 65 -5.37 10.54 -5.87
N VAL A 66 -4.52 10.90 -4.92
CA VAL A 66 -4.60 10.47 -3.53
C VAL A 66 -4.90 11.65 -2.64
N THR A 67 -5.91 11.49 -1.78
CA THR A 67 -6.18 12.40 -0.66
C THR A 67 -6.03 11.60 0.63
N VAL A 68 -5.28 12.15 1.58
CA VAL A 68 -5.02 11.52 2.88
C VAL A 68 -5.82 12.25 3.95
N ASP A 69 -6.56 11.48 4.74
CA ASP A 69 -7.56 11.94 5.69
C ASP A 69 -8.52 12.96 5.01
N ASN A 70 -9.01 13.96 5.75
CA ASN A 70 -9.87 15.02 5.23
C ASN A 70 -9.10 16.21 4.64
N ALA A 71 -7.80 16.06 4.33
CA ALA A 71 -6.96 17.14 3.80
C ALA A 71 -7.14 17.30 2.28
N GLN A 72 -8.34 17.71 1.85
CA GLN A 72 -8.71 17.88 0.43
C GLN A 72 -7.79 18.82 -0.37
N ASP A 73 -7.05 19.70 0.32
CA ASP A 73 -6.16 20.68 -0.32
C ASP A 73 -4.79 20.10 -0.72
N GLN A 74 -4.46 18.87 -0.31
CA GLN A 74 -3.24 18.18 -0.72
C GLN A 74 -3.56 16.98 -1.62
N LYS A 75 -3.81 17.27 -2.90
CA LYS A 75 -3.89 16.24 -3.93
C LYS A 75 -2.48 15.72 -4.22
N LEU A 76 -2.22 14.48 -3.83
CA LEU A 76 -0.98 13.78 -4.10
C LEU A 76 -1.20 12.79 -5.26
N GLU A 77 -0.13 12.30 -5.87
CA GLU A 77 -0.21 11.33 -6.97
C GLU A 77 0.38 9.99 -6.50
N ALA A 78 -0.38 8.92 -6.69
CA ALA A 78 0.12 7.55 -6.63
C ALA A 78 0.23 6.96 -8.02
N ARG A 79 1.14 6.01 -8.18
CA ARG A 79 1.38 5.32 -9.45
C ARG A 79 1.40 3.81 -9.28
N ALA A 80 0.66 3.11 -10.12
CA ALA A 80 0.73 1.66 -10.25
C ALA A 80 1.89 1.28 -11.18
N ILE A 81 2.94 0.70 -10.59
CA ILE A 81 4.10 0.20 -11.34
C ILE A 81 3.75 -1.14 -11.98
N TYR A 82 3.13 -2.02 -11.20
CA TYR A 82 2.68 -3.33 -11.63
C TYR A 82 1.48 -3.78 -10.82
N ALA A 83 0.56 -4.52 -11.44
CA ALA A 83 -0.49 -5.25 -10.74
C ALA A 83 -0.83 -6.50 -11.54
N ASP A 84 -1.04 -7.61 -10.83
CA ASP A 84 -1.60 -8.83 -11.43
C ASP A 84 -3.15 -8.77 -11.48
N PHE A 85 -3.74 -7.74 -10.88
CA PHE A 85 -5.18 -7.52 -10.70
C PHE A 85 -5.91 -8.65 -9.96
N HIS A 86 -5.16 -9.51 -9.27
CA HIS A 86 -5.67 -10.67 -8.55
C HIS A 86 -5.18 -10.68 -7.10
N SER A 87 -3.87 -10.77 -6.90
CA SER A 87 -3.28 -11.05 -5.59
C SER A 87 -2.22 -10.05 -5.15
N CYS A 88 -1.72 -9.19 -6.04
CA CYS A 88 -0.65 -8.25 -5.72
C CYS A 88 -0.70 -6.93 -6.53
N ALA A 89 -0.04 -5.92 -6.00
CA ALA A 89 0.28 -4.70 -6.72
C ALA A 89 1.59 -4.08 -6.19
N VAL A 90 2.42 -3.56 -7.09
CA VAL A 90 3.57 -2.70 -6.79
C VAL A 90 3.14 -1.27 -7.06
N LEU A 91 3.10 -0.46 -6.01
CA LEU A 91 2.57 0.90 -6.07
C LEU A 91 3.61 1.88 -5.50
N ASP A 92 3.83 2.99 -6.19
CA ASP A 92 4.42 4.19 -5.61
C ASP A 92 3.29 5.00 -4.98
N ILE A 93 3.24 5.09 -3.66
CA ILE A 93 2.20 5.82 -2.94
C ILE A 93 2.83 6.89 -2.05
N PRO A 94 2.29 8.12 -2.03
CA PRO A 94 2.78 9.16 -1.15
C PRO A 94 2.43 8.86 0.32
N TYR A 95 3.43 8.94 1.18
CA TYR A 95 3.31 8.85 2.63
C TYR A 95 4.34 9.76 3.29
N ASN A 96 3.95 10.50 4.34
CA ASN A 96 4.77 11.54 4.97
C ASN A 96 5.46 12.51 3.97
N SER A 97 4.72 12.93 2.93
CA SER A 97 5.17 13.81 1.86
C SER A 97 6.30 13.27 0.96
N LYS A 98 6.56 11.96 0.99
CA LYS A 98 7.52 11.28 0.10
C LYS A 98 6.84 10.10 -0.61
N PRO A 99 7.22 9.77 -1.85
CA PRO A 99 6.78 8.54 -2.48
C PRO A 99 7.43 7.34 -1.79
N ARG A 100 6.64 6.30 -1.52
CA ARG A 100 7.06 5.00 -1.00
C ARG A 100 6.71 3.93 -2.03
N CYS A 101 7.69 3.11 -2.39
CA CYS A 101 7.52 2.02 -3.34
C CYS A 101 7.16 0.76 -2.55
N LEU A 102 5.91 0.32 -2.64
CA LEU A 102 5.34 -0.70 -1.79
C LEU A 102 4.86 -1.89 -2.60
N LEU A 103 5.16 -3.10 -2.12
CA LEU A 103 4.51 -4.32 -2.59
C LEU A 103 3.32 -4.64 -1.69
N TRP A 104 2.13 -4.50 -2.26
CA TRP A 104 0.86 -4.88 -1.65
C TRP A 104 0.47 -6.29 -2.10
N VAL A 105 -0.01 -7.10 -1.17
CA VAL A 105 -0.64 -8.39 -1.49
C VAL A 105 -1.94 -8.58 -0.75
N THR A 106 -2.77 -9.52 -1.20
CA THR A 106 -3.93 -9.95 -0.44
C THR A 106 -3.54 -10.82 0.74
N GLU A 107 -4.41 -10.91 1.75
CA GLU A 107 -4.19 -11.78 2.92
C GLU A 107 -3.97 -13.24 2.54
N GLU A 108 -4.60 -13.72 1.47
CA GLU A 108 -4.44 -15.10 1.02
C GLU A 108 -3.06 -15.37 0.38
N ALA A 109 -2.42 -14.34 -0.16
CA ALA A 109 -1.15 -14.44 -0.88
C ALA A 109 0.07 -14.06 -0.01
N LYS A 110 -0.12 -13.64 1.24
CA LYS A 110 0.96 -13.15 2.11
C LYS A 110 2.08 -14.15 2.36
N ASP A 111 1.74 -15.44 2.47
CA ASP A 111 2.70 -16.52 2.71
C ASP A 111 3.26 -17.10 1.38
N ASN A 112 2.73 -16.68 0.23
CA ASN A 112 3.11 -17.19 -1.10
C ASN A 112 2.94 -16.09 -2.16
N ILE A 113 3.80 -15.08 -2.08
CA ILE A 113 3.80 -13.93 -2.99
C ILE A 113 4.11 -14.41 -4.41
N PRO A 114 3.31 -14.06 -5.44
CA PRO A 114 3.62 -14.45 -6.80
C PRO A 114 4.99 -13.91 -7.24
N SER A 115 5.82 -14.77 -7.85
CA SER A 115 7.19 -14.42 -8.22
C SER A 115 7.26 -13.17 -9.09
N LYS A 116 6.29 -12.99 -10.00
CA LYS A 116 6.24 -11.84 -10.88
C LYS A 116 6.07 -10.51 -10.15
N CYS A 117 5.31 -10.49 -9.06
CA CYS A 117 5.12 -9.29 -8.24
C CYS A 117 6.41 -8.92 -7.52
N HIS A 118 7.10 -9.93 -6.99
CA HIS A 118 8.40 -9.76 -6.35
C HIS A 118 9.45 -9.27 -7.36
N GLU A 119 9.55 -9.89 -8.53
CA GLU A 119 10.46 -9.46 -9.60
C GLU A 119 10.21 -8.01 -10.05
N GLU A 120 8.95 -7.61 -10.24
CA GLU A 120 8.63 -6.22 -10.60
C GLU A 120 8.91 -5.26 -9.44
N PHE A 121 8.75 -5.67 -8.17
CA PHE A 121 9.19 -4.87 -7.04
C PHE A 121 10.70 -4.65 -7.07
N LEU A 122 11.51 -5.71 -7.15
CA LEU A 122 12.98 -5.62 -7.16
C LEU A 122 13.50 -4.75 -8.31
N LYS A 123 12.89 -4.90 -9.49
CA LYS A 123 13.28 -4.18 -10.70
C LYS A 123 13.01 -2.68 -10.60
N ASN A 124 11.96 -2.26 -9.88
CA ASN A 124 11.49 -0.88 -9.90
C ASN A 124 11.75 -0.13 -8.58
N CYS A 125 11.82 -0.82 -7.44
CA CYS A 125 11.95 -0.21 -6.10
C CYS A 125 13.41 -0.22 -5.55
N ASN A 126 14.38 -0.84 -6.23
CA ASN A 126 15.82 -0.82 -5.91
C ASN A 126 16.22 -1.30 -4.49
N THR A 127 15.40 -2.13 -3.83
CA THR A 127 15.68 -2.66 -2.47
C THR A 127 14.84 -3.92 -2.17
N GLU A 128 15.15 -4.58 -1.06
CA GLU A 128 14.60 -5.88 -0.60
C GLU A 128 14.09 -5.85 0.85
N ASN A 129 13.73 -4.69 1.40
CA ASN A 129 13.37 -4.62 2.82
C ASN A 129 11.96 -5.21 3.05
N ILE A 130 11.91 -6.27 3.86
CA ILE A 130 10.68 -6.96 4.25
C ILE A 130 10.11 -6.25 5.48
N ILE A 131 8.93 -5.63 5.33
CA ILE A 131 8.21 -4.92 6.41
C ILE A 131 7.07 -5.75 7.03
N TYR A 132 6.83 -6.96 6.52
CA TYR A 132 5.88 -7.89 7.10
C TYR A 132 6.56 -9.23 7.43
N ASP A 133 6.69 -9.49 8.72
CA ASP A 133 7.04 -10.79 9.27
C ASP A 133 5.85 -11.35 10.03
N LYS A 134 5.42 -12.57 9.70
CA LYS A 134 4.21 -13.16 10.28
C LYS A 134 4.31 -13.31 11.79
N GLU A 135 5.47 -13.73 12.30
CA GLU A 135 5.65 -13.95 13.74
C GLU A 135 5.51 -12.64 14.52
N THR A 136 6.05 -11.55 14.00
CA THR A 136 6.00 -10.22 14.60
C THR A 136 4.63 -9.58 14.42
N CYS A 137 4.07 -9.63 13.20
CA CYS A 137 2.83 -8.94 12.85
C CYS A 137 1.56 -9.61 13.38
N ASP A 138 1.54 -10.92 13.60
CA ASP A 138 0.38 -11.62 14.18
C ASP A 138 0.32 -11.45 15.72
N GLN A 139 1.36 -10.88 16.35
CA GLN A 139 1.42 -10.61 17.80
C GLN A 139 0.88 -9.23 18.21
N VAL A 140 0.57 -8.35 17.24
CA VAL A 140 0.15 -6.95 17.46
C VAL A 140 -1.19 -6.59 16.83
#